data_AF-A0A0G1PPE9-F1
#
_entry.id   AF-A0A0G1PPE9-F1
#
_cell.length_a   1.000
_cell.length_b   1.000
_cell.length_c   1.000
_cell.angle_alpha   90.00
_cell.angle_beta   90.00
_cell.angle_gamma   90.00
#
_symmetry.space_group_name_H-M   'P 1'
#
loop_
_entity.id
_entity.type
_entity.pdbx_description
1 polymer ?
#
loop_
_entity_poly.entity_id
_entity_poly.type
_entity_poly.pdbx_seq_one_letter_code
_entity_poly.pdbx_strand_id
1 'polypeptide(L)'
;MEIKKTVDLESLTQAEKEALENGTVTEEDILANYEAAFTAKEAEKIKKAEELANNYKIRAEKAEGKLKEEKKEVIAPKKDDSLSQSDLIAIIKADVAEEDIEEVTVYAKIKNISVADALKTNIIKTVLADKKEERTTAAATNTGNARKGSSRPNPSQLLEQAQKTGELPESEEDLTALVRERKGLK
;
A
#
# COMPACT_ATOMS: atom_id res chain seq x y z
N MET A 1 -18.04 72.70 30.41
CA MET A 1 -18.57 72.05 31.64
C MET A 1 -17.48 71.11 32.12
N GLU A 2 -16.76 71.46 33.18
CA GLU A 2 -15.81 70.56 33.81
C GLU A 2 -16.60 69.61 34.71
N ILE A 3 -16.59 68.32 34.38
CA ILE A 3 -17.18 67.29 35.23
C ILE A 3 -16.21 67.09 36.38
N LYS A 4 -16.52 67.66 37.56
CA LYS A 4 -15.78 67.36 38.78
C LYS A 4 -16.03 65.89 39.13
N LYS A 5 -14.99 65.05 39.03
CA LYS A 5 -15.05 63.67 39.50
C LYS A 5 -15.03 63.69 41.02
N THR A 6 -16.13 63.27 41.65
CA THR A 6 -16.24 63.15 43.11
C THR A 6 -16.08 61.69 43.50
N VAL A 7 -15.39 61.43 44.61
CA VAL A 7 -15.24 60.08 45.16
C VAL A 7 -16.56 59.68 45.83
N ASP A 8 -17.11 58.51 45.47
CA ASP A 8 -18.33 57.99 46.09
C ASP A 8 -18.01 57.31 47.43
N LEU A 9 -18.34 57.97 48.54
CA LEU A 9 -18.02 57.58 49.92
C LEU A 9 -18.55 56.20 50.31
N GLU A 10 -19.58 55.67 49.63
CA GLU A 10 -20.11 54.33 49.88
C GLU A 10 -19.21 53.22 49.31
N SER A 11 -18.40 53.53 48.30
CA SER A 11 -17.53 52.56 47.59
C SER A 11 -16.14 52.39 48.20
N LEU A 12 -15.73 53.27 49.13
CA LEU A 12 -14.45 53.17 49.82
C LEU A 12 -14.45 52.04 50.86
N THR A 13 -13.29 51.42 51.04
CA THR A 13 -13.07 50.49 52.13
C THR A 13 -13.02 51.23 53.48
N GLN A 14 -13.31 50.53 54.57
CA GLN A 14 -13.35 51.13 55.91
C GLN A 14 -12.05 51.85 56.30
N ALA A 15 -10.89 51.31 55.87
CA ALA A 15 -9.58 51.91 56.09
C ALA A 15 -9.36 53.21 55.29
N GLU A 16 -9.90 53.30 54.07
CA GLU A 16 -9.77 54.51 53.23
C GLU A 16 -10.69 55.64 53.73
N LYS A 17 -11.85 55.31 54.31
CA LYS A 17 -12.74 56.29 54.96
C LYS A 17 -12.09 56.90 56.20
N GLU A 18 -11.51 56.06 57.06
CA GLU A 18 -10.77 56.51 58.26
C GLU A 18 -9.52 57.33 57.88
N ALA A 19 -8.85 57.01 56.78
CA ALA A 19 -7.68 57.76 56.30
C ALA A 19 -8.05 59.15 55.73
N LEU A 20 -9.21 59.26 55.07
CA LEU A 20 -9.77 60.52 54.56
C LEU A 20 -10.23 61.44 55.72
N GLU A 21 -10.88 60.88 56.74
CA GLU A 21 -11.35 61.61 57.93
C GLU A 21 -10.19 62.13 58.79
N ASN A 22 -9.09 61.37 58.86
CA ASN A 22 -7.86 61.77 59.57
C ASN A 22 -6.94 62.70 58.74
N GLY A 23 -7.32 63.07 57.51
CA GLY A 23 -6.56 63.98 56.65
C GLY A 23 -5.23 63.42 56.12
N THR A 24 -5.04 62.10 56.18
CA THR A 24 -3.78 61.44 55.77
C THR A 24 -3.70 61.18 54.27
N VAL A 25 -4.84 61.14 53.59
CA VAL A 25 -4.97 60.91 52.14
C VAL A 25 -6.05 61.86 51.63
N THR A 26 -5.84 62.49 50.47
CA THR A 26 -6.85 63.39 49.87
C THR A 26 -7.78 62.62 48.93
N GLU A 27 -8.98 63.18 48.65
CA GLU A 27 -9.91 62.58 47.67
C GLU A 27 -9.25 62.39 46.29
N GLU A 28 -8.34 63.29 45.91
CA GLU A 28 -7.59 63.23 44.65
C GLU A 28 -6.62 62.03 44.61
N ASP A 29 -5.98 61.70 45.73
CA ASP A 29 -5.05 60.56 45.83
C ASP A 29 -5.79 59.21 45.73
N ILE A 30 -6.99 59.11 46.30
CA ILE A 30 -7.84 57.91 46.23
C ILE A 30 -8.31 57.70 44.78
N LEU A 31 -8.72 58.78 44.12
CA LEU A 31 -9.17 58.74 42.73
C LEU A 31 -8.02 58.37 41.78
N ALA A 32 -6.82 58.92 42.00
CA ALA A 32 -5.62 58.60 41.23
C ALA A 32 -5.22 57.11 41.37
N ASN A 33 -5.28 56.56 42.58
CA ASN A 33 -5.00 55.14 42.82
C ASN A 33 -6.03 54.22 42.17
N TYR A 34 -7.32 54.59 42.20
CA TYR A 34 -8.37 53.84 41.53
C TYR A 34 -8.21 53.83 40.01
N GLU A 35 -7.87 54.99 39.41
CA GLU A 35 -7.60 55.10 37.97
C GLU A 35 -6.33 54.32 37.57
N ALA A 36 -5.27 54.35 38.38
CA ALA A 36 -4.07 53.54 38.18
C ALA A 36 -4.36 52.04 38.27
N ALA A 37 -5.16 51.60 39.25
CA ALA A 37 -5.54 50.20 39.40
C ALA A 37 -6.47 49.73 38.26
N PHE A 38 -7.36 50.60 37.79
CA PHE A 38 -8.26 50.32 36.67
C PHE A 38 -7.49 50.17 35.36
N THR A 39 -6.60 51.11 35.05
CA THR A 39 -5.74 51.06 33.84
C THR A 39 -4.78 49.86 33.85
N ALA A 40 -4.24 49.49 35.03
CA ALA A 40 -3.43 48.28 35.17
C ALA A 40 -4.25 47.00 34.85
N LYS A 41 -5.48 46.90 35.34
CA LYS A 41 -6.39 45.78 35.05
C LYS A 41 -6.79 45.73 33.57
N GLU A 42 -6.97 46.86 32.91
CA GLU A 42 -7.25 46.92 31.47
C GLU A 42 -6.04 46.49 30.64
N ALA A 43 -4.84 46.95 31.00
CA ALA A 43 -3.60 46.53 30.35
C ALA A 43 -3.37 45.01 30.48
N GLU A 44 -3.69 44.40 31.63
CA GLU A 44 -3.63 42.95 31.78
C GLU A 44 -4.64 42.21 30.89
N LYS A 45 -5.86 42.73 30.74
CA LYS A 45 -6.87 42.13 29.85
C LYS A 45 -6.43 42.19 28.40
N ILE A 46 -5.82 43.31 27.98
CA ILE A 46 -5.29 43.48 26.63
C ILE A 46 -4.16 42.48 26.37
N LYS A 47 -3.19 42.37 27.29
CA LYS A 47 -2.11 41.37 27.19
C LYS A 47 -2.63 39.94 27.07
N LYS A 48 -3.61 39.56 27.91
CA LYS A 48 -4.25 38.23 27.84
C LYS A 48 -4.99 38.01 26.51
N ALA A 49 -5.65 39.04 25.98
CA ALA A 49 -6.32 38.96 24.68
C ALA A 49 -5.31 38.81 23.53
N GLU A 50 -4.20 39.53 23.57
CA GLU A 50 -3.10 39.42 22.59
C GLU A 50 -2.46 38.02 22.63
N GLU A 51 -2.18 37.49 23.81
CA GLU A 51 -1.66 36.12 23.97
C GLU A 51 -2.61 35.07 23.40
N LEU A 52 -3.92 35.19 23.67
CA LEU A 52 -4.93 34.29 23.10
C LEU A 52 -4.98 34.42 21.57
N ALA A 53 -4.98 35.63 21.03
CA ALA A 53 -4.99 35.87 19.57
C ALA A 53 -3.78 35.24 18.88
N ASN A 54 -2.58 35.41 19.45
CA ASN A 54 -1.36 34.80 18.95
C ASN A 54 -1.42 33.26 18.99
N ASN A 55 -1.93 32.69 20.09
CA ASN A 55 -2.10 31.24 20.21
C ASN A 55 -3.09 30.68 19.18
N TYR A 56 -4.21 31.37 18.91
CA TYR A 56 -5.15 30.96 17.86
C TYR A 56 -4.52 31.03 16.47
N LYS A 57 -3.76 32.09 16.18
CA LYS A 57 -3.04 32.24 14.90
C LYS A 57 -2.05 31.10 14.67
N ILE A 58 -1.23 30.76 15.68
CA ILE A 58 -0.26 29.66 15.60
C ILE A 58 -0.97 28.31 15.41
N ARG A 59 -2.10 28.07 16.08
CA ARG A 59 -2.86 26.83 15.93
C ARG A 59 -3.48 26.72 14.53
N ALA A 60 -4.03 27.81 14.02
CA ALA A 60 -4.58 27.87 12.66
C ALA A 60 -3.48 27.61 11.61
N GLU A 61 -2.34 28.29 11.72
CA GLU A 61 -1.20 28.11 10.80
C GLU A 61 -0.64 26.68 10.85
N LYS A 62 -0.54 26.07 12.05
CA LYS A 62 -0.14 24.66 12.18
C LYS A 62 -1.17 23.71 11.58
N ALA A 63 -2.46 23.97 11.75
CA ALA A 63 -3.52 23.15 11.15
C ALA A 63 -3.53 23.26 9.63
N GLU A 64 -3.39 24.47 9.09
CA GLU A 64 -3.29 24.72 7.65
C GLU A 64 -2.00 24.15 7.05
N GLY A 65 -0.88 24.23 7.77
CA GLY A 65 0.39 23.63 7.38
C GLY A 65 0.27 22.11 7.25
N LYS A 66 -0.28 21.44 8.28
CA LYS A 66 -0.54 20.00 8.24
C LYS A 66 -1.52 19.62 7.14
N LEU A 67 -2.60 20.37 6.95
CA LEU A 67 -3.57 20.10 5.88
C LEU A 67 -2.93 20.28 4.48
N LYS A 68 -1.96 21.19 4.35
CA LYS A 68 -1.22 21.43 3.10
C LYS A 68 -0.14 20.38 2.86
N GLU A 69 0.48 19.85 3.90
CA GLU A 69 1.38 18.70 3.84
C GLU A 69 0.59 17.42 3.48
N GLU A 70 -0.51 17.15 4.16
CA GLU A 70 -1.43 16.05 3.84
C GLU A 70 -1.96 16.16 2.40
N LYS A 71 -2.35 17.35 1.94
CA LYS A 71 -2.78 17.54 0.53
C LYS A 71 -1.66 17.35 -0.49
N LYS A 72 -0.39 17.60 -0.13
CA LYS A 72 0.75 17.31 -1.01
C LYS A 72 1.05 15.81 -1.07
N GLU A 73 0.69 15.04 -0.04
CA GLU A 73 0.81 13.58 -0.03
C GLU A 73 -0.39 12.86 -0.69
N VAL A 74 -1.54 13.53 -0.86
CA VAL A 74 -2.79 12.91 -1.35
C VAL A 74 -3.06 13.10 -2.86
N ILE A 75 -2.15 13.74 -3.61
CA ILE A 75 -2.16 13.66 -5.09
C ILE A 75 -1.04 12.74 -5.58
N ALA A 76 -0.91 11.56 -4.98
CA ALA A 76 -0.62 10.41 -5.83
C ALA A 76 -1.92 10.15 -6.60
N PRO A 77 -1.95 10.21 -7.95
CA PRO A 77 -3.08 9.64 -8.66
C PRO A 77 -3.26 8.23 -8.10
N LYS A 78 -4.51 7.81 -7.84
CA LYS A 78 -4.81 6.39 -7.58
C LYS A 78 -3.99 5.63 -8.62
N LYS A 79 -2.93 4.93 -8.20
CA LYS A 79 -2.18 4.12 -9.14
C LYS A 79 -3.23 3.18 -9.68
N ASP A 80 -3.61 3.39 -10.93
CA ASP A 80 -4.47 2.47 -11.62
C ASP A 80 -3.90 1.09 -11.32
N ASP A 81 -4.75 0.16 -10.89
CA ASP A 81 -4.35 -1.18 -10.50
C ASP A 81 -3.81 -1.99 -11.71
N SER A 82 -3.60 -1.30 -12.84
CA SER A 82 -3.03 -1.75 -14.08
C SER A 82 -1.51 -1.75 -14.04
N LEU A 83 -0.93 -2.82 -14.59
CA LEU A 83 0.50 -2.93 -14.80
C LEU A 83 0.99 -1.80 -15.71
N SER A 84 2.06 -1.12 -15.32
CA SER A 84 2.69 -0.13 -16.20
C SER A 84 3.29 -0.82 -17.44
N GLN A 85 3.43 -0.10 -18.55
CA GLN A 85 4.08 -0.63 -19.76
C GLN A 85 5.50 -1.16 -19.47
N SER A 86 6.24 -0.49 -18.57
CA SER A 86 7.54 -0.95 -18.10
C SER A 86 7.48 -2.27 -17.33
N ASP A 87 6.44 -2.48 -16.52
CA ASP A 87 6.26 -3.73 -15.77
C ASP A 87 5.92 -4.89 -16.71
N LEU A 88 5.10 -4.67 -17.74
CA LEU A 88 4.79 -5.66 -18.77
C LEU A 88 6.07 -6.11 -19.51
N ILE A 89 6.93 -5.17 -19.91
CA ILE A 89 8.21 -5.49 -20.56
C ILE A 89 9.11 -6.29 -19.61
N ALA A 90 9.10 -5.98 -18.31
CA ALA A 90 9.89 -6.71 -17.32
C ALA A 90 9.41 -8.16 -17.15
N ILE A 91 8.09 -8.38 -17.08
CA ILE A 91 7.47 -9.71 -17.02
C ILE A 91 7.85 -10.54 -18.25
N ILE A 92 7.73 -9.97 -19.45
CA ILE A 92 8.06 -10.65 -20.71
C ILE A 92 9.55 -11.02 -20.75
N LYS A 93 10.44 -10.11 -20.35
CA LYS A 93 11.89 -10.39 -20.31
C LYS A 93 12.27 -11.47 -19.30
N ALA A 94 11.49 -11.62 -18.24
CA ALA A 94 11.73 -12.59 -17.19
C ALA A 94 11.10 -13.97 -17.46
N ASP A 95 10.43 -14.17 -18.61
CA ASP A 95 9.79 -15.44 -18.99
C ASP A 95 8.84 -15.97 -17.89
N VAL A 96 8.06 -15.06 -17.31
CA VAL A 96 7.08 -15.40 -16.27
C VAL A 96 5.81 -15.88 -16.94
N ALA A 97 5.35 -17.06 -16.54
CA ALA A 97 4.09 -17.61 -17.02
C ALA A 97 2.89 -16.81 -16.50
N GLU A 98 1.80 -16.81 -17.26
CA GLU A 98 0.60 -16.00 -16.98
C GLU A 98 0.03 -16.23 -15.57
N GLU A 99 0.03 -17.49 -15.11
CA GLU A 99 -0.46 -17.90 -13.80
C GLU A 99 0.36 -17.32 -12.62
N ASP A 100 1.63 -16.99 -12.87
CA ASP A 100 2.54 -16.51 -11.84
C ASP A 100 2.63 -14.98 -11.79
N ILE A 101 2.07 -14.29 -12.79
CA ILE A 101 2.10 -12.83 -12.87
C ILE A 101 1.40 -12.23 -11.63
N GLU A 102 0.24 -12.76 -11.25
CA GLU A 102 -0.54 -12.25 -10.13
C GLU A 102 0.26 -12.29 -8.82
N GLU A 103 0.98 -13.39 -8.56
CA GLU A 103 1.81 -13.52 -7.36
C GLU A 103 2.94 -12.48 -7.31
N VAL A 104 3.59 -12.24 -8.45
CA VAL A 104 4.62 -11.19 -8.55
C VAL A 104 4.02 -9.82 -8.30
N THR A 105 2.81 -9.54 -8.82
CA THR A 105 2.12 -8.26 -8.56
C THR A 105 1.75 -8.09 -7.10
N VAL A 106 1.23 -9.13 -6.44
CA VAL A 106 0.86 -9.11 -5.03
C VAL A 106 2.09 -8.85 -4.17
N TYR A 107 3.20 -9.54 -4.44
CA TYR A 107 4.44 -9.31 -3.71
C TYR A 107 5.00 -7.90 -3.93
N ALA A 108 4.95 -7.39 -5.15
CA ALA A 108 5.36 -6.02 -5.47
C ALA A 108 4.52 -4.99 -4.70
N LYS A 109 3.20 -5.20 -4.62
CA LYS A 109 2.27 -4.37 -3.82
C LYS A 109 2.58 -4.44 -2.34
N ILE A 110 2.76 -5.64 -1.77
CA ILE A 110 3.06 -5.83 -0.34
C ILE A 110 4.37 -5.14 0.06
N LYS A 111 5.39 -5.24 -0.79
CA LYS A 111 6.70 -4.62 -0.52
C LYS A 111 6.84 -3.17 -0.99
N ASN A 112 5.79 -2.60 -1.61
CA ASN A 112 5.82 -1.27 -2.20
C ASN A 112 7.00 -1.05 -3.18
N ILE A 113 7.36 -2.08 -3.93
CA ILE A 113 8.43 -2.04 -4.95
C ILE A 113 7.83 -2.17 -6.36
N SER A 114 8.60 -1.81 -7.39
CA SER A 114 8.19 -2.05 -8.78
C SER A 114 8.16 -3.56 -9.09
N VAL A 115 7.36 -3.99 -10.07
CA VAL A 115 7.33 -5.40 -10.51
C VAL A 115 8.70 -5.81 -11.05
N ALA A 116 9.37 -4.91 -11.76
CA ALA A 116 10.74 -5.13 -12.23
C ALA A 116 11.74 -5.37 -11.09
N ASP A 117 11.57 -4.73 -9.94
CA ASP A 117 12.42 -4.95 -8.78
C ASP A 117 12.02 -6.18 -7.99
N ALA A 118 10.72 -6.51 -7.92
CA ALA A 118 10.22 -7.74 -7.35
C ALA A 118 10.86 -8.97 -8.05
N LEU A 119 10.89 -8.98 -9.38
CA LEU A 119 11.51 -10.02 -10.20
C LEU A 119 13.03 -10.18 -9.98
N LYS A 120 13.71 -9.16 -9.46
CA LYS A 120 15.14 -9.25 -9.11
C LYS A 120 15.37 -9.91 -7.76
N THR A 121 14.39 -9.88 -6.87
CA THR A 121 14.54 -10.42 -5.50
C THR A 121 14.68 -11.94 -5.52
N ASN A 122 15.55 -12.47 -4.65
CA ASN A 122 15.78 -13.92 -4.59
C ASN A 122 14.51 -14.70 -4.23
N ILE A 123 13.63 -14.13 -3.39
CA ILE A 123 12.39 -14.76 -2.96
C ILE A 123 11.48 -15.07 -4.15
N ILE A 124 11.25 -14.09 -5.03
CA ILE A 124 10.39 -14.30 -6.21
C ILE A 124 11.07 -15.22 -7.23
N LYS A 125 12.39 -15.11 -7.40
CA LYS A 125 13.12 -16.00 -8.31
C LYS A 125 13.03 -17.47 -7.89
N THR A 126 13.15 -17.77 -6.60
CA THR A 126 13.03 -19.15 -6.10
C THR A 126 11.61 -19.65 -6.27
N VAL A 127 10.60 -18.86 -5.89
CA VAL A 127 9.19 -19.25 -6.04
C VAL A 127 8.84 -19.53 -7.50
N LEU A 128 9.27 -18.68 -8.44
CA LEU A 128 9.04 -18.89 -9.87
C LEU A 128 9.78 -20.11 -10.41
N ALA A 129 10.98 -20.41 -9.90
CA ALA A 129 11.72 -21.61 -10.28
C ALA A 129 11.01 -22.88 -9.78
N ASP A 130 10.61 -22.91 -8.51
CA ASP A 130 9.89 -24.04 -7.90
C ASP A 130 8.59 -24.32 -8.67
N LYS A 131 7.80 -23.29 -8.96
CA LYS A 131 6.57 -23.43 -9.75
C LYS A 131 6.81 -23.87 -11.19
N LYS A 132 7.91 -23.44 -11.81
CA LYS A 132 8.31 -23.93 -13.14
C LYS A 132 8.62 -25.43 -13.08
N GLU A 133 9.33 -25.87 -12.04
CA GLU A 133 9.59 -27.29 -11.82
C GLU A 133 8.31 -28.08 -11.55
N GLU A 134 7.41 -27.58 -10.69
CA GLU A 134 6.08 -28.16 -10.45
C GLU A 134 5.30 -28.32 -11.75
N ARG A 135 5.33 -27.34 -12.65
CA ARG A 135 4.68 -27.48 -13.97
C ARG A 135 5.35 -28.51 -14.86
N THR A 136 6.68 -28.56 -14.90
CA THR A 136 7.39 -29.56 -15.72
C THR A 136 7.13 -30.98 -15.22
N THR A 137 7.09 -31.17 -13.90
CA THR A 137 6.78 -32.45 -13.27
C THR A 137 5.31 -32.80 -13.43
N ALA A 138 4.38 -31.86 -13.27
CA ALA A 138 2.97 -32.04 -13.56
C ALA A 138 2.74 -32.44 -15.03
N ALA A 139 3.37 -31.77 -15.99
CA ALA A 139 3.29 -32.11 -17.40
C ALA A 139 3.85 -33.51 -17.71
N ALA A 140 4.98 -33.88 -17.09
CA ALA A 140 5.58 -35.20 -17.26
C ALA A 140 4.70 -36.32 -16.65
N THR A 141 4.14 -36.09 -15.46
CA THR A 141 3.29 -37.06 -14.73
C THR A 141 1.88 -37.18 -15.31
N ASN A 142 1.34 -36.09 -15.89
CA ASN A 142 0.04 -36.09 -16.59
C ASN A 142 0.05 -36.91 -17.91
N THR A 143 1.18 -37.53 -18.26
CA THR A 143 1.22 -38.59 -19.28
C THR A 143 0.70 -39.94 -18.77
N GLY A 144 0.33 -40.03 -17.49
CA GLY A 144 -0.18 -41.21 -16.80
C GLY A 144 -1.59 -41.65 -17.19
N ASN A 145 -1.87 -41.84 -18.49
CA ASN A 145 -2.76 -42.91 -18.98
C ASN A 145 -2.78 -43.03 -20.51
N ALA A 146 -1.81 -42.48 -21.22
CA ALA A 146 -1.56 -42.91 -22.58
C ALA A 146 -0.98 -44.33 -22.51
N ARG A 147 -1.82 -45.31 -22.15
CA ARG A 147 -1.60 -46.72 -22.52
C ARG A 147 -1.17 -46.62 -23.97
N LYS A 148 0.04 -47.07 -24.29
CA LYS A 148 0.38 -47.40 -25.67
C LYS A 148 -0.77 -48.31 -26.10
N GLY A 149 -1.77 -47.77 -26.79
CA GLY A 149 -2.78 -48.58 -27.44
C GLY A 149 -1.96 -49.56 -28.24
N SER A 150 -2.20 -50.86 -28.05
CA SER A 150 -1.42 -51.91 -28.70
C SER A 150 -1.40 -51.57 -30.19
N SER A 151 -0.33 -50.93 -30.62
CA SER A 151 -0.19 -50.53 -32.01
C SER A 151 -0.08 -51.84 -32.74
N ARG A 152 -0.94 -52.04 -33.75
CA ARG A 152 -0.88 -53.25 -34.57
C ARG A 152 0.60 -53.44 -34.97
N PRO A 153 1.19 -54.61 -34.68
CA PRO A 153 2.61 -54.83 -34.94
C PRO A 153 2.89 -54.56 -36.42
N ASN A 154 3.99 -53.86 -36.70
CA ASN A 154 4.35 -53.55 -38.08
C ASN A 154 4.59 -54.86 -38.85
N PRO A 155 4.37 -54.90 -40.18
CA PRO A 155 4.61 -56.11 -41.00
C PRO A 155 6.03 -56.69 -40.83
N SER A 156 7.03 -55.83 -40.66
CA SER A 156 8.41 -56.23 -40.36
C SER A 156 8.58 -56.85 -38.97
N GLN A 157 7.88 -56.33 -37.96
CA GLN A 157 7.87 -56.89 -36.61
C GLN A 157 7.14 -58.23 -36.55
N LEU A 158 6.07 -58.38 -37.33
CA LEU A 158 5.36 -59.65 -37.52
C LEU A 158 6.27 -60.72 -38.14
N LEU A 159 7.05 -60.36 -39.17
CA LEU A 159 8.03 -61.27 -39.78
C LEU A 159 9.11 -61.70 -38.77
N GLU A 160 9.66 -60.76 -38.02
CA GLU A 160 10.67 -61.05 -36.99
C GLU A 160 10.12 -61.93 -35.88
N GLN A 161 8.89 -61.70 -35.42
CA GLN A 161 8.24 -62.55 -34.42
C GLN A 161 8.03 -63.96 -34.95
N ALA A 162 7.46 -64.11 -36.15
CA ALA A 162 7.26 -65.41 -36.76
C ALA A 162 8.58 -66.18 -37.00
N GLN A 163 9.67 -65.48 -37.30
CA GLN A 163 11.01 -66.09 -37.42
C GLN A 163 11.60 -66.53 -36.08
N LYS A 164 11.36 -65.77 -35.01
CA LYS A 164 11.94 -66.01 -33.67
C LYS A 164 11.13 -67.01 -32.84
N THR A 165 9.81 -66.90 -32.84
CA THR A 165 8.92 -67.71 -31.99
C THR A 165 8.19 -68.81 -32.77
N GLY A 166 8.13 -68.73 -34.10
CA GLY A 166 7.35 -69.66 -34.91
C GLY A 166 5.83 -69.47 -34.81
N GLU A 167 5.37 -68.44 -34.11
CA GLU A 167 3.95 -68.11 -33.95
C GLU A 167 3.47 -67.28 -35.14
N LEU A 168 2.38 -67.71 -35.76
CA LEU A 168 1.73 -67.00 -36.86
C LEU A 168 0.56 -66.16 -36.32
N PRO A 169 0.31 -64.96 -36.88
CA PRO A 169 -0.87 -64.18 -36.53
C PRO A 169 -2.16 -64.94 -36.87
N GLU A 170 -3.17 -64.86 -36.01
CA GLU A 170 -4.49 -65.48 -36.26
C GLU A 170 -5.37 -64.63 -37.20
N SER A 171 -5.03 -63.35 -37.37
CA SER A 171 -5.75 -62.43 -38.26
C SER A 171 -5.32 -62.64 -39.71
N GLU A 172 -6.30 -62.80 -40.61
CA GLU A 172 -6.05 -62.92 -42.06
C GLU A 172 -5.31 -61.70 -42.62
N GLU A 173 -5.59 -60.50 -42.11
CA GLU A 173 -4.93 -59.27 -42.54
C GLU A 173 -3.43 -59.30 -42.21
N ASP A 174 -3.07 -59.71 -41.00
CA ASP A 174 -1.68 -59.78 -40.53
C ASP A 174 -0.91 -60.92 -41.20
N LEU A 175 -1.59 -62.04 -41.49
CA LEU A 175 -1.06 -63.13 -42.30
C LEU A 175 -0.73 -62.68 -43.72
N THR A 176 -1.64 -61.94 -44.38
CA THR A 176 -1.37 -61.42 -45.73
C THR A 176 -0.23 -60.41 -45.73
N ALA A 177 -0.15 -59.53 -44.73
CA ALA A 177 0.94 -58.58 -44.56
C ALA A 177 2.29 -59.31 -44.37
N LEU A 178 2.33 -60.34 -43.53
CA LEU A 178 3.52 -61.16 -43.31
C LEU A 178 3.98 -61.90 -44.57
N VAL A 179 3.03 -62.45 -45.34
CA VAL A 179 3.33 -63.15 -46.60
C VAL A 179 3.85 -62.18 -47.67
N ARG A 180 3.27 -60.97 -47.76
CA ARG A 180 3.76 -59.92 -48.67
C ARG A 180 5.19 -59.51 -48.32
N GLU A 181 5.46 -59.28 -47.04
CA GLU A 181 6.78 -58.91 -46.54
C GLU A 181 7.81 -60.02 -46.82
N ARG A 182 7.46 -61.29 -46.54
CA ARG A 182 8.35 -62.44 -46.80
C ARG A 182 8.67 -62.62 -48.29
N LYS A 183 7.71 -62.33 -49.17
CA LYS A 183 7.91 -62.44 -50.62
C LYS A 183 8.54 -61.18 -51.23
N GLY A 184 8.79 -60.13 -50.44
CA GLY A 184 9.34 -58.87 -50.92
C GLY A 184 8.41 -58.09 -51.86
N LEU A 185 7.10 -58.35 -51.80
CA LEU A 185 6.11 -57.59 -52.56
C LEU A 185 5.76 -56.33 -51.76
N LYS A 186 6.21 -55.17 -52.27
CA LYS A 186 5.79 -53.85 -51.76
C LYS A 186 4.36 -53.53 -52.16
#